data_AF-A0A182MHR0-F1
#
_entry.id   AF-A0A182MHR0-F1
#
_cell.length_a   1.000
_cell.length_b   1.000
_cell.length_c   1.000
_cell.angle_alpha   90.00
_cell.angle_beta   90.00
_cell.angle_gamma   90.00
#
_symmetry.space_group_name_H-M   'P 1'
#
loop_
_entity.id
_entity.type
_entity.pdbx_description
1 polymer ?
#
loop_
_entity_poly.entity_id
_entity_poly.type
_entity_poly.pdbx_seq_one_letter_code
_entity_poly.pdbx_strand_id
1 'polypeptide(L)'
;MSNKPQRLLEKYDLLLDHLDFDYIRQSNNGREVENILKVLRSGEEGYFPQLTAFAEERLKSLRPESKLLRKEQPLATQHTMPEEQWQNITTRLNEWQSMMKAIEEDIRSTQDEEEDTTIPRIRSVPTVNLEEESRDLSKVAQPKHISTYCDYEKWDKFDADTEMLKMDLDEERHREMVRINNQKNSEAPKIIELPPQVKLSPQEKQVIAGKLREKGNDNFRAKEFKEAVEEYDKSLELYPTAACYNNRAIAYIKLQRYGEAIADCDQCLALEPANLKALLRKAQALTFSDRKREAYQLYCEVLRLDPENPIALSGTANLRRQLTDLPPPNAIRMTIEEVSNAEPEIDFRQLVRPKKVIKDKLPDSIKRLQNDTITLVRQHAEALAKRDTKEMTLTTEPPRRSTPLIEEL
;
A
#
# COMPACT_ATOMS: atom_id res chain seq x y z
N MET A 1 16.28 -17.41 -30.88
CA MET A 1 14.84 -17.12 -30.70
C MET A 1 14.48 -17.50 -29.28
N SER A 2 14.15 -16.51 -28.45
CA SER A 2 13.88 -16.73 -27.03
C SER A 2 12.59 -17.55 -26.90
N ASN A 3 12.66 -18.77 -26.36
CA ASN A 3 11.49 -19.58 -26.02
C ASN A 3 10.71 -18.83 -24.92
N LYS A 4 9.81 -17.93 -25.33
CA LYS A 4 8.82 -17.40 -24.40
C LYS A 4 7.94 -18.58 -23.92
N PRO A 5 7.63 -18.66 -22.62
CA PRO A 5 6.71 -19.68 -22.14
C PRO A 5 5.38 -19.55 -22.89
N GLN A 6 4.89 -20.66 -23.45
CA GLN A 6 3.56 -20.73 -24.07
C GLN A 6 2.50 -20.41 -23.03
N ARG A 7 1.48 -19.63 -23.41
CA ARG A 7 0.35 -19.34 -22.53
C ARG A 7 -0.39 -20.62 -22.19
N LEU A 8 -0.96 -20.71 -20.99
CA LEU A 8 -1.71 -21.92 -20.62
C LEU A 8 -2.96 -22.12 -21.48
N LEU A 9 -3.56 -21.05 -22.00
CA LEU A 9 -4.62 -21.13 -23.01
C LEU A 9 -4.16 -21.92 -24.25
N GLU A 10 -3.01 -21.56 -24.80
CA GLU A 10 -2.42 -22.22 -25.98
C GLU A 10 -2.00 -23.67 -25.68
N LYS A 11 -1.52 -23.93 -24.46
CA LYS A 11 -1.10 -25.27 -24.04
C LYS A 11 -2.26 -26.26 -23.94
N TYR A 12 -3.44 -25.79 -23.56
CA TYR A 12 -4.63 -26.63 -23.38
C TYR A 12 -5.65 -26.48 -24.51
N ASP A 13 -5.29 -25.79 -25.59
CA ASP A 13 -6.19 -25.46 -26.73
C ASP A 13 -7.52 -24.84 -26.26
N LEU A 14 -7.46 -23.93 -25.28
CA LEU A 14 -8.60 -23.21 -24.73
C LEU A 14 -8.72 -21.82 -25.34
N LEU A 15 -9.93 -21.42 -25.71
CA LEU A 15 -10.26 -20.07 -26.13
C LEU A 15 -10.64 -19.21 -24.92
N LEU A 16 -10.49 -17.89 -25.05
CA LEU A 16 -10.90 -16.95 -24.00
C LEU A 16 -12.40 -17.06 -23.68
N ASP A 17 -13.22 -17.32 -24.70
CA ASP A 17 -14.68 -17.53 -24.58
C ASP A 17 -15.04 -18.75 -23.75
N HIS A 18 -14.12 -19.72 -23.58
CA HIS A 18 -14.34 -20.87 -22.71
C HIS A 18 -14.22 -20.52 -21.22
N LEU A 19 -13.70 -19.33 -20.88
CA LEU A 19 -13.60 -18.80 -19.52
C LEU A 19 -14.87 -18.01 -19.12
N ASP A 20 -16.04 -18.53 -19.45
CA ASP A 20 -17.34 -17.95 -19.11
C ASP A 20 -18.20 -18.89 -18.27
N PHE A 21 -19.07 -18.33 -17.44
CA PHE A 21 -19.98 -19.09 -16.57
C PHE A 21 -20.91 -19.99 -17.37
N ASP A 22 -21.43 -19.51 -18.50
CA ASP A 22 -22.35 -20.26 -19.34
C ASP A 22 -21.65 -21.44 -20.02
N TYR A 23 -20.42 -21.25 -20.50
CA TYR A 23 -19.62 -22.32 -21.08
C TYR A 23 -19.30 -23.42 -20.05
N ILE A 24 -18.83 -23.04 -18.86
CA ILE A 24 -18.53 -24.00 -17.78
C ILE A 24 -19.79 -24.76 -17.36
N ARG A 25 -20.95 -24.10 -17.33
CA ARG A 25 -22.23 -24.74 -17.01
C ARG A 25 -22.61 -25.81 -18.05
N GLN A 26 -22.42 -25.52 -19.33
CA GLN A 26 -22.74 -26.43 -20.45
C GLN A 26 -21.70 -27.54 -20.63
N SER A 27 -20.48 -27.34 -20.14
CA SER A 27 -19.41 -28.33 -20.24
C SER A 27 -19.75 -29.64 -19.51
N ASN A 28 -19.65 -30.75 -20.23
CA ASN A 28 -19.80 -32.11 -19.69
C ASN A 28 -18.45 -32.85 -19.61
N ASN A 29 -17.38 -32.27 -20.18
CA ASN A 29 -16.07 -32.89 -20.20
C ASN A 29 -15.27 -32.50 -18.94
N GLY A 30 -15.12 -33.44 -18.01
CA GLY A 30 -14.40 -33.19 -16.75
C GLY A 30 -12.93 -32.80 -16.94
N ARG A 31 -12.28 -33.20 -18.05
CA ARG A 31 -10.87 -32.81 -18.34
C ARG A 31 -10.75 -31.35 -18.80
N GLU A 32 -11.74 -30.85 -19.55
CA GLU A 32 -11.76 -29.45 -19.99
C GLU A 32 -11.95 -28.51 -18.80
N VAL A 33 -12.90 -28.81 -17.90
CA VAL A 33 -13.09 -28.04 -16.67
C VAL A 33 -11.84 -28.08 -15.77
N GLU A 34 -11.15 -29.22 -15.72
CA GLU A 34 -9.88 -29.35 -15.00
C GLU A 34 -8.79 -28.45 -15.60
N ASN A 35 -8.72 -28.33 -16.92
CA ASN A 35 -7.77 -27.45 -17.61
C ASN A 35 -8.13 -25.98 -17.42
N ILE A 36 -9.42 -25.62 -17.55
CA ILE A 36 -9.93 -24.28 -17.27
C ILE A 36 -9.57 -23.87 -15.84
N LEU A 37 -9.77 -24.77 -14.85
CA LEU A 37 -9.40 -24.49 -13.47
C LEU A 37 -7.88 -24.27 -13.28
N LYS A 38 -7.02 -24.96 -14.04
CA LYS A 38 -5.56 -24.70 -14.03
C LYS A 38 -5.23 -23.32 -14.57
N VAL A 39 -5.89 -22.88 -15.65
CA VAL A 39 -5.73 -21.54 -16.22
C VAL A 39 -6.23 -20.47 -15.25
N LEU A 40 -7.39 -20.66 -14.64
CA LEU A 40 -7.94 -19.69 -13.69
C LEU A 40 -7.12 -19.58 -12.40
N ARG A 41 -6.54 -20.68 -11.91
CA ARG A 41 -5.65 -20.68 -10.73
C ARG A 41 -4.26 -20.11 -11.02
N SER A 42 -3.79 -20.16 -12.28
CA SER A 42 -2.49 -19.54 -12.63
C SER A 42 -2.55 -18.02 -12.59
N GLY A 43 -3.74 -17.43 -12.83
CA GLY A 43 -3.95 -16.00 -12.85
C GLY A 43 -3.36 -15.29 -14.07
N GLU A 44 -2.98 -16.02 -15.13
CA GLU A 44 -2.43 -15.46 -16.38
C GLU A 44 -3.41 -14.51 -17.07
N GLU A 45 -4.68 -14.88 -17.12
CA GLU A 45 -5.75 -14.11 -17.78
C GLU A 45 -6.49 -13.16 -16.82
N GLY A 46 -6.07 -13.13 -15.54
CA GLY A 46 -6.70 -12.36 -14.48
C GLY A 46 -7.16 -13.23 -13.30
N TYR A 47 -7.55 -12.55 -12.21
CA TYR A 47 -8.02 -13.21 -10.99
C TYR A 47 -9.54 -13.13 -10.89
N PHE A 48 -10.21 -14.26 -11.11
CA PHE A 48 -11.66 -14.38 -11.12
C PHE A 48 -12.14 -15.33 -10.02
N PRO A 49 -12.23 -14.90 -8.75
CA PRO A 49 -12.50 -15.77 -7.60
C PRO A 49 -13.88 -16.43 -7.65
N GLN A 50 -14.87 -15.77 -8.24
CA GLN A 50 -16.21 -16.32 -8.39
C GLN A 50 -16.27 -17.39 -9.49
N LEU A 51 -15.59 -17.15 -10.60
CA LEU A 51 -15.49 -18.09 -11.71
C LEU A 51 -14.67 -19.33 -11.33
N THR A 52 -13.58 -19.16 -10.59
CA THR A 52 -12.79 -20.28 -10.05
C THR A 52 -13.63 -21.14 -9.12
N ALA A 53 -14.38 -20.54 -8.19
CA ALA A 53 -15.24 -21.28 -7.27
C ALA A 53 -16.33 -22.07 -8.01
N PHE A 54 -16.94 -21.46 -9.03
CA PHE A 54 -17.93 -22.12 -9.88
C PHE A 54 -17.33 -23.29 -10.67
N ALA A 55 -16.13 -23.11 -11.24
CA ALA A 55 -15.40 -24.17 -11.92
C ALA A 55 -15.03 -25.33 -10.97
N GLU A 56 -14.64 -25.02 -9.73
CA GLU A 56 -14.35 -26.04 -8.70
C GLU A 56 -15.59 -26.83 -8.31
N GLU A 57 -16.74 -26.18 -8.14
CA GLU A 57 -18.01 -26.84 -7.85
C GLU A 57 -18.43 -27.75 -9.00
N ARG A 58 -18.36 -27.25 -10.24
CA ARG A 58 -18.65 -28.06 -11.43
C ARG A 58 -17.70 -29.25 -11.56
N LEU A 59 -16.40 -29.06 -11.28
CA LEU A 59 -15.41 -30.13 -11.29
C LEU A 59 -15.69 -31.17 -10.20
N LYS A 60 -16.19 -30.78 -9.02
CA LYS A 60 -16.61 -31.73 -7.97
C LYS A 60 -17.75 -32.63 -8.45
N SER A 61 -18.73 -32.07 -9.17
CA SER A 61 -19.86 -32.85 -9.72
C SER A 61 -19.43 -33.83 -10.81
N LEU A 62 -18.47 -33.45 -11.66
CA LEU A 62 -18.02 -34.30 -12.78
C LEU A 62 -16.92 -35.29 -12.38
N ARG A 63 -15.94 -34.85 -11.57
CA ARG A 63 -14.74 -35.62 -11.21
C ARG A 63 -14.26 -35.32 -9.78
N PRO A 64 -14.88 -35.94 -8.76
CA PRO A 64 -14.56 -35.69 -7.35
C PRO A 64 -13.13 -36.12 -6.97
N GLU A 65 -12.55 -37.11 -7.64
CA GLU A 65 -11.20 -37.64 -7.34
C GLU A 65 -10.05 -36.82 -7.95
N SER A 66 -10.34 -35.70 -8.62
CA SER A 66 -9.31 -34.92 -9.30
C SER A 66 -8.28 -34.37 -8.31
N LYS A 67 -7.00 -34.42 -8.70
CA LYS A 67 -5.88 -33.96 -7.86
C LYS A 67 -6.00 -32.48 -7.48
N LEU A 68 -6.64 -31.67 -8.32
CA LEU A 68 -6.83 -30.23 -8.09
C LEU A 68 -7.76 -29.90 -6.91
N LEU A 69 -8.66 -30.82 -6.55
CA LEU A 69 -9.58 -30.64 -5.43
C LEU A 69 -8.96 -31.03 -4.07
N ARG A 70 -7.78 -31.64 -4.08
CA ARG A 70 -7.06 -31.99 -2.84
C ARG A 70 -6.57 -30.72 -2.17
N LYS A 71 -6.92 -30.56 -0.89
CA LYS A 71 -6.41 -29.49 -0.02
C LYS A 71 -5.37 -30.10 0.92
N GLU A 72 -4.29 -29.38 1.15
CA GLU A 72 -3.31 -29.76 2.16
C GLU A 72 -3.96 -29.62 3.54
N GLN A 73 -4.02 -30.73 4.28
CA GLN A 73 -4.47 -30.76 5.66
C GLN A 73 -3.22 -30.89 6.55
N PRO A 74 -3.09 -30.08 7.62
CA PRO A 74 -1.98 -30.24 8.55
C PRO A 74 -1.98 -31.65 9.14
N LEU A 75 -0.79 -32.14 9.48
CA LEU A 75 -0.64 -33.43 10.15
C LEU A 75 -1.52 -33.48 11.40
N ALA A 76 -2.39 -34.48 11.44
CA ALA A 76 -3.24 -34.75 12.58
C ALA A 76 -2.37 -34.97 13.83
N THR A 77 -2.51 -34.06 14.79
CA THR A 77 -1.89 -34.14 16.11
C THR A 77 -2.91 -34.67 17.12
N GLN A 78 -2.45 -35.14 18.28
CA GLN A 78 -3.30 -35.71 19.33
C GLN A 78 -4.54 -34.84 19.66
N HIS A 79 -4.40 -33.51 19.64
CA HIS A 79 -5.47 -32.57 19.97
C HIS A 79 -6.46 -32.27 18.81
N THR A 80 -6.14 -32.66 17.59
CA THR A 80 -6.98 -32.40 16.40
C THR A 80 -7.79 -33.61 15.97
N MET A 81 -7.48 -34.80 16.51
CA MET A 81 -8.20 -36.05 16.21
C MET A 81 -9.18 -36.41 17.33
N PRO A 82 -10.28 -37.13 17.00
CA PRO A 82 -11.14 -37.73 18.02
C PRO A 82 -10.35 -38.68 18.94
N GLU A 83 -10.59 -38.60 20.24
CA GLU A 83 -9.84 -39.38 21.24
C GLU A 83 -9.93 -40.89 21.01
N GLU A 84 -11.08 -41.40 20.56
CA GLU A 84 -11.27 -42.83 20.24
C GLU A 84 -10.34 -43.31 19.12
N GLN A 85 -10.16 -42.48 18.08
CA GLN A 85 -9.27 -42.81 16.97
C GLN A 85 -7.81 -42.77 17.41
N TRP A 86 -7.46 -41.80 18.25
CA TRP A 86 -6.12 -41.71 18.83
C TRP A 86 -5.81 -42.90 19.72
N GLN A 87 -6.74 -43.31 20.59
CA GLN A 87 -6.60 -44.49 21.44
C GLN A 87 -6.41 -45.77 20.62
N ASN A 88 -7.17 -45.94 19.52
CA ASN A 88 -6.98 -47.09 18.64
C ASN A 88 -5.59 -47.09 17.97
N ILE A 89 -5.11 -45.91 17.54
CA ILE A 89 -3.77 -45.80 16.96
C ILE A 89 -2.71 -46.14 18.00
N THR A 90 -2.81 -45.61 19.23
CA THR A 90 -1.84 -45.88 20.28
C THR A 90 -1.87 -47.32 20.76
N THR A 91 -3.04 -47.95 20.88
CA THR A 91 -3.15 -49.37 21.23
C THR A 91 -2.50 -50.23 20.15
N ARG A 92 -2.81 -50.00 18.87
CA ARG A 92 -2.20 -50.76 17.76
C ARG A 92 -0.69 -50.55 17.68
N LEU A 93 -0.20 -49.35 17.96
CA LEU A 93 1.23 -49.05 17.97
C LEU A 93 1.92 -49.76 19.14
N ASN A 94 1.31 -49.79 20.32
CA ASN A 94 1.81 -50.53 21.49
C ASN A 94 1.78 -52.05 21.28
N GLU A 95 0.70 -52.58 20.70
CA GLU A 95 0.60 -54.00 20.31
C GLU A 95 1.70 -54.37 19.33
N TRP A 96 1.90 -53.56 18.28
CA TRP A 96 2.97 -53.77 17.32
C TRP A 96 4.34 -53.68 17.98
N GLN A 97 4.57 -52.71 18.87
CA GLN A 97 5.83 -52.58 19.60
C GLN A 97 6.09 -53.81 20.49
N SER A 98 5.07 -54.33 21.16
CA SER A 98 5.17 -55.57 21.94
C SER A 98 5.47 -56.78 21.06
N MET A 99 4.82 -56.87 19.89
CA MET A 99 5.07 -57.93 18.92
C MET A 99 6.50 -57.89 18.40
N MET A 100 7.03 -56.70 18.06
CA MET A 100 8.41 -56.55 17.61
C MET A 100 9.42 -56.89 18.70
N LYS A 101 9.13 -56.54 19.96
CA LYS A 101 9.96 -56.96 21.10
C LYS A 101 9.96 -58.47 21.30
N ALA A 102 8.78 -59.12 21.18
CA ALA A 102 8.68 -60.57 21.24
C ALA A 102 9.46 -61.24 20.10
N ILE A 103 9.34 -60.73 18.87
CA ILE A 103 10.13 -61.21 17.73
C ILE A 103 11.64 -61.02 17.97
N GLU A 104 12.05 -59.89 18.55
CA GLU A 104 13.46 -59.65 18.88
C GLU A 104 13.96 -60.64 19.95
N GLU A 105 13.14 -60.93 20.96
CA GLU A 105 13.45 -61.89 22.02
C GLU A 105 13.49 -63.33 21.50
N ASP A 106 12.61 -63.69 20.56
CA ASP A 106 12.63 -64.95 19.82
C ASP A 106 13.89 -65.06 18.95
N ILE A 107 14.29 -63.99 18.25
CA ILE A 107 15.54 -63.97 17.47
C ILE A 107 16.77 -64.08 18.39
N ARG A 108 16.74 -63.41 19.54
CA ARG A 108 17.83 -63.46 20.53
C ARG A 108 17.98 -64.85 21.14
N SER A 109 16.87 -65.49 21.48
CA SER A 109 16.87 -66.86 22.03
C SER A 109 17.23 -67.92 20.98
N THR A 110 16.92 -67.70 19.70
CA THR A 110 17.31 -68.60 18.61
C THR A 110 18.76 -68.42 18.15
N GLN A 111 19.41 -67.28 18.44
CA GLN A 111 20.84 -67.07 18.18
C GLN A 111 21.77 -67.87 19.09
N ASP A 112 21.27 -68.43 20.21
CA ASP A 112 22.10 -69.19 21.16
C ASP A 112 22.30 -70.67 20.78
N GLU A 113 21.59 -71.22 19.78
CA GLU A 113 21.62 -72.66 19.50
C GLU A 113 22.48 -73.10 18.30
N GLU A 114 22.99 -72.22 17.43
CA GLU A 114 23.97 -72.61 16.40
C GLU A 114 24.97 -71.48 16.10
N GLU A 115 26.06 -71.38 16.88
CA GLU A 115 27.27 -70.66 16.44
C GLU A 115 27.94 -71.44 15.31
N ASP A 116 27.46 -71.23 14.09
CA ASP A 116 28.09 -71.77 12.88
C ASP A 116 29.43 -71.04 12.67
N THR A 117 30.52 -71.66 13.14
CA THR A 117 31.90 -71.13 13.21
C THR A 117 32.53 -70.68 11.87
N THR A 118 31.77 -70.72 10.78
CA THR A 118 32.22 -70.41 9.41
C THR A 118 32.01 -68.94 9.01
N ILE A 119 31.29 -68.13 9.82
CA ILE A 119 30.97 -66.74 9.46
C ILE A 119 31.78 -65.74 10.33
N PRO A 120 32.49 -64.76 9.74
CA PRO A 120 33.26 -63.78 10.52
C PRO A 120 32.36 -62.82 11.31
N ARG A 121 32.78 -62.52 12.54
CA ARG A 121 32.10 -61.66 13.51
C ARG A 121 31.72 -60.30 12.91
N ILE A 122 30.42 -59.98 12.91
CA ILE A 122 29.89 -58.69 12.45
C ILE A 122 30.45 -57.56 13.33
N ARG A 123 31.00 -56.51 12.71
CA ARG A 123 31.48 -55.31 13.43
C ARG A 123 30.30 -54.57 14.04
N SER A 124 30.09 -54.70 15.35
CA SER A 124 29.20 -53.83 16.10
C SER A 124 29.79 -52.42 16.15
N VAL A 125 29.03 -51.42 15.68
CA VAL A 125 29.35 -50.01 15.94
C VAL A 125 29.08 -49.70 17.42
N PRO A 126 29.91 -48.89 18.10
CA PRO A 126 29.68 -48.57 19.50
C PRO A 126 28.41 -47.74 19.64
N THR A 127 27.46 -48.23 20.43
CA THR A 127 26.31 -47.46 20.89
C THR A 127 26.81 -46.38 21.84
N VAL A 128 26.73 -45.11 21.43
CA VAL A 128 27.08 -43.98 22.29
C VAL A 128 25.99 -43.83 23.34
N ASN A 129 26.29 -44.22 24.58
CA ASN A 129 25.48 -43.89 25.75
C ASN A 129 25.70 -42.41 26.10
N LEU A 130 24.67 -41.58 25.96
CA LEU A 130 24.68 -40.14 26.24
C LEU A 130 24.29 -39.83 27.71
N GLU A 131 24.75 -40.61 28.69
CA GLU A 131 24.45 -40.36 30.11
C GLU A 131 25.66 -40.40 31.05
N GLU A 132 26.88 -40.41 30.52
CA GLU A 132 28.10 -40.23 31.32
C GLU A 132 29.04 -39.18 30.69
N GLU A 133 28.56 -37.94 30.56
CA GLU A 133 29.42 -36.75 30.40
C GLU A 133 29.20 -35.79 31.57
N SER A 134 29.60 -36.22 32.77
CA SER A 134 29.92 -35.30 33.85
C SER A 134 31.18 -35.77 34.56
N ARG A 135 32.34 -35.52 33.92
CA ARG A 135 33.69 -35.34 34.50
C ARG A 135 34.74 -35.66 33.43
N ASP A 136 35.07 -34.67 32.59
CA ASP A 136 36.44 -34.19 32.37
C ASP A 136 36.45 -33.24 31.16
N LEU A 137 36.28 -31.94 31.42
CA LEU A 137 36.63 -30.88 30.48
C LEU A 137 37.81 -30.09 31.06
N SER A 138 38.93 -30.76 31.26
CA SER A 138 40.23 -30.11 31.51
C SER A 138 40.93 -29.83 30.19
N LYS A 139 40.40 -28.84 29.44
CA LYS A 139 41.11 -28.02 28.43
C LYS A 139 40.17 -26.94 27.89
N VAL A 140 39.87 -25.97 28.75
CA VAL A 140 39.25 -24.70 28.34
C VAL A 140 40.37 -23.77 27.88
N ALA A 141 40.20 -23.26 26.66
CA ALA A 141 41.04 -22.23 26.05
C ALA A 141 41.21 -21.03 27.00
N GLN A 142 42.43 -20.53 27.09
CA GLN A 142 42.81 -19.40 27.93
C GLN A 142 41.87 -18.19 27.68
N PRO A 143 41.20 -17.65 28.71
CA PRO A 143 40.55 -16.36 28.60
C PRO A 143 41.62 -15.30 28.38
N LYS A 144 41.40 -14.40 27.40
CA LYS A 144 42.24 -13.22 27.18
C LYS A 144 42.40 -12.51 28.52
N HIS A 145 43.62 -12.49 29.03
CA HIS A 145 44.01 -11.79 30.24
C HIS A 145 43.53 -10.33 30.15
N ILE A 146 42.42 -10.01 30.82
CA ILE A 146 42.05 -8.63 31.10
C ILE A 146 43.18 -8.14 32.00
N SER A 147 43.99 -7.25 31.46
CA SER A 147 45.04 -6.54 32.18
C SER A 147 44.37 -5.75 33.31
N THR A 148 44.25 -6.38 34.47
CA THR A 148 43.98 -5.71 35.74
C THR A 148 45.27 -5.06 36.19
N TYR A 149 45.73 -4.06 35.44
CA TYR A 149 46.50 -2.99 36.04
C TYR A 149 45.48 -2.10 36.74
N CYS A 150 45.15 -2.47 37.98
CA CYS A 150 44.50 -1.55 38.89
C CYS A 150 45.55 -0.45 39.15
N ASP A 151 45.48 0.63 38.37
CA ASP A 151 46.29 1.84 38.50
C ASP A 151 46.01 2.48 39.88
N TYR A 152 46.69 2.03 40.93
CA TYR A 152 46.60 2.66 42.24
C TYR A 152 47.14 4.11 42.21
N GLU A 153 47.94 4.49 41.21
CA GLU A 153 48.37 5.88 41.00
C GLU A 153 47.21 6.86 40.72
N LYS A 154 46.05 6.37 40.27
CA LYS A 154 44.85 7.20 40.12
C LYS A 154 44.18 7.52 41.46
N TRP A 155 44.38 6.65 42.45
CA TRP A 155 43.85 6.83 43.81
C TRP A 155 44.66 7.84 44.61
N ASP A 156 45.97 7.96 44.37
CA ASP A 156 46.82 9.00 44.99
C ASP A 156 46.46 10.43 44.55
N LYS A 157 45.71 10.58 43.44
CA LYS A 157 45.19 11.87 42.96
C LYS A 157 43.75 12.14 43.39
N PHE A 158 43.11 11.18 44.06
CA PHE A 158 41.73 11.30 44.50
C PHE A 158 41.68 11.99 45.86
N ASP A 159 41.45 13.30 45.83
CA ASP A 159 41.22 14.09 47.03
C ASP A 159 39.74 13.97 47.43
N ALA A 160 39.48 13.11 48.40
CA ALA A 160 38.14 12.81 48.89
C ALA A 160 37.38 14.06 49.36
N ASP A 161 38.09 15.06 49.90
CA ASP A 161 37.49 16.31 50.36
C ASP A 161 37.00 17.16 49.18
N THR A 162 37.72 17.15 48.05
CA THR A 162 37.31 17.88 46.84
C THR A 162 36.12 17.26 46.13
N GLU A 163 36.03 15.93 46.08
CA GLU A 163 34.89 15.25 45.48
C GLU A 163 33.67 15.32 46.40
N MET A 164 33.84 15.29 47.72
CA MET A 164 32.76 15.57 48.68
C MET A 164 32.21 16.99 48.48
N LEU A 165 33.07 18.00 48.37
CA LEU A 165 32.66 19.38 48.10
C LEU A 165 31.91 19.50 46.76
N LYS A 166 32.35 18.76 45.75
CA LYS A 166 31.71 18.72 44.43
C LYS A 166 30.34 18.04 44.48
N MET A 167 30.21 16.96 45.26
CA MET A 167 28.91 16.32 45.52
C MET A 167 27.97 17.26 46.27
N ASP A 168 28.45 17.99 47.27
CA ASP A 168 27.67 18.99 48.01
C ASP A 168 27.20 20.13 47.08
N LEU A 169 28.08 20.62 46.21
CA LEU A 169 27.76 21.65 45.20
C LEU A 169 26.77 21.15 44.15
N ASP A 170 26.91 19.90 43.70
CA ASP A 170 25.98 19.28 42.76
C ASP A 170 24.60 19.03 43.41
N GLU A 171 24.58 18.67 44.70
CA GLU A 171 23.35 18.52 45.47
C GLU A 171 22.68 19.88 45.71
N GLU A 172 23.42 20.94 46.01
CA GLU A 172 22.91 22.31 46.08
C GLU A 172 22.38 22.80 44.74
N ARG A 173 23.08 22.52 43.63
CA ARG A 173 22.60 22.80 42.28
C ARG A 173 21.31 22.06 41.95
N HIS A 174 21.22 20.79 42.33
CA HIS A 174 20.01 19.99 42.14
C HIS A 174 18.85 20.54 42.97
N ARG A 175 19.09 20.88 44.24
CA ARG A 175 18.12 21.52 45.14
C ARG A 175 17.64 22.86 44.58
N GLU A 176 18.55 23.69 44.06
CA GLU A 176 18.21 24.99 43.49
C GLU A 176 17.43 24.85 42.17
N MET A 177 17.79 23.89 41.32
CA MET A 177 17.04 23.56 40.12
C MET A 177 15.61 23.08 40.45
N VAL A 178 15.45 22.24 41.48
CA VAL A 178 14.14 21.80 41.97
C VAL A 178 13.34 22.98 42.55
N ARG A 179 13.98 23.91 43.28
CA ARG A 179 13.32 25.15 43.75
C ARG A 179 12.85 26.01 42.58
N ILE A 180 13.70 26.25 41.58
CA ILE A 180 13.35 27.02 40.38
C ILE A 180 12.18 26.35 39.63
N ASN A 181 12.20 25.02 39.52
CA ASN A 181 11.13 24.28 38.85
C ASN A 181 9.80 24.34 39.64
N ASN A 182 9.87 24.19 40.98
CA ASN A 182 8.71 24.35 41.85
C ASN A 182 8.20 25.80 41.87
N GLN A 183 9.07 26.80 41.76
CA GLN A 183 8.69 28.21 41.64
C GLN A 183 7.98 28.48 40.31
N LYS A 184 8.49 27.92 39.20
CA LYS A 184 7.82 27.95 37.90
C LYS A 184 6.47 27.23 37.88
N ASN A 185 6.32 26.18 38.70
CA ASN A 185 5.07 25.42 38.82
C ASN A 185 4.08 26.01 39.85
N SER A 186 4.55 26.83 40.80
CA SER A 186 3.72 27.48 41.85
C SER A 186 3.26 28.88 41.47
N GLU A 187 3.92 29.52 40.49
CA GLU A 187 3.29 30.58 39.71
C GLU A 187 2.16 29.94 38.88
N ALA A 188 0.98 29.80 39.51
CA ALA A 188 -0.26 29.57 38.78
C ALA A 188 -0.29 30.55 37.61
N PRO A 189 -0.59 30.10 36.37
CA PRO A 189 -0.55 30.98 35.23
C PRO A 189 -1.42 32.18 35.56
N LYS A 190 -0.80 33.35 35.69
CA LYS A 190 -1.56 34.59 35.74
C LYS A 190 -2.39 34.54 34.48
N ILE A 191 -3.69 34.40 34.65
CA ILE A 191 -4.66 34.70 33.62
C ILE A 191 -4.48 36.20 33.40
N ILE A 192 -3.50 36.52 32.55
CA ILE A 192 -3.50 37.74 31.79
C ILE A 192 -4.73 37.54 30.94
N GLU A 193 -5.84 38.16 31.33
CA GLU A 193 -6.88 38.50 30.38
C GLU A 193 -6.14 39.17 29.22
N LEU A 194 -5.99 38.45 28.11
CA LEU A 194 -5.29 38.98 26.96
C LEU A 194 -5.96 40.32 26.64
N PRO A 195 -5.19 41.42 26.56
CA PRO A 195 -5.76 42.67 26.06
C PRO A 195 -6.38 42.39 24.68
N PRO A 196 -7.53 43.01 24.38
CA PRO A 196 -8.32 42.69 23.20
C PRO A 196 -7.47 42.90 21.95
N GLN A 197 -7.13 41.78 21.30
CA GLN A 197 -6.49 41.71 19.98
C GLN A 197 -5.19 42.50 19.83
N VAL A 198 -4.10 42.05 20.47
CA VAL A 198 -2.79 42.24 19.84
C VAL A 198 -2.84 41.45 18.54
N LYS A 199 -2.99 42.14 17.41
CA LYS A 199 -2.87 41.56 16.08
C LYS A 199 -1.42 41.14 15.86
N LEU A 200 -1.02 40.03 16.48
CA LEU A 200 0.27 39.40 16.24
C LEU A 200 0.47 39.25 14.73
N SER A 201 1.64 39.65 14.27
CA SER A 201 2.03 39.48 12.88
C SER A 201 1.92 37.99 12.50
N PRO A 202 1.50 37.65 11.26
CA PRO A 202 1.48 36.26 10.81
C PRO A 202 2.80 35.52 11.04
N GLN A 203 3.93 36.23 10.94
CA GLN A 203 5.27 35.69 11.20
C GLN A 203 5.50 35.39 12.69
N GLU A 204 5.04 36.25 13.59
CA GLU A 204 5.13 36.03 15.04
C GLU A 204 4.29 34.81 15.45
N LYS A 205 3.08 34.68 14.88
CA LYS A 205 2.23 33.50 15.10
C LYS A 205 2.91 32.22 14.62
N GLN A 206 3.54 32.25 13.45
CA GLN A 206 4.27 31.09 12.91
C GLN A 206 5.46 30.69 13.79
N VAL A 207 6.22 31.66 14.31
CA VAL A 207 7.35 31.39 15.21
C VAL A 207 6.87 30.81 16.55
N ILE A 208 5.80 31.35 17.12
CA ILE A 208 5.24 30.84 18.38
C ILE A 208 4.66 29.44 18.18
N ALA A 209 3.92 29.20 17.10
CA ALA A 209 3.44 27.88 16.74
C ALA A 209 4.60 26.89 16.56
N GLY A 210 5.69 27.31 15.90
CA GLY A 210 6.92 26.53 15.78
C GLY A 210 7.49 26.08 17.13
N LYS A 211 7.54 26.99 18.11
CA LYS A 211 7.99 26.69 19.49
C LYS A 211 7.06 25.74 20.23
N LEU A 212 5.73 25.92 20.11
CA LEU A 212 4.75 25.02 20.72
C LEU A 212 4.82 23.61 20.14
N ARG A 213 4.98 23.50 18.82
CA ARG A 213 5.24 22.21 18.15
C ARG A 213 6.52 21.55 18.66
N GLU A 214 7.59 22.31 18.89
CA GLU A 214 8.83 21.78 19.46
C GLU A 214 8.64 21.28 20.88
N LYS A 215 7.94 22.04 21.73
CA LYS A 215 7.54 21.60 23.07
C LYS A 215 6.71 20.30 23.04
N GLY A 216 5.76 20.21 22.11
CA GLY A 216 5.01 18.97 21.87
C GLY A 216 5.89 17.79 21.45
N ASN A 217 6.95 18.04 20.66
CA ASN A 217 7.92 16.99 20.31
C ASN A 217 8.73 16.53 21.52
N ASP A 218 9.06 17.43 22.44
CA ASP A 218 9.79 17.10 23.67
C ASP A 218 8.91 16.25 24.60
N ASN A 219 7.64 16.63 24.80
CA ASN A 219 6.66 15.82 25.53
C ASN A 219 6.47 14.44 24.87
N PHE A 220 6.42 14.38 23.54
CA PHE A 220 6.33 13.12 22.81
C PHE A 220 7.56 12.22 23.05
N ARG A 221 8.76 12.79 23.12
CA ARG A 221 9.99 12.04 23.49
C ARG A 221 9.96 11.58 24.94
N ALA A 222 9.38 12.38 25.83
CA ALA A 222 9.13 12.03 27.22
C ALA A 222 8.04 10.95 27.42
N LYS A 223 7.37 10.52 26.33
CA LYS A 223 6.23 9.58 26.31
C LYS A 223 4.95 10.12 26.97
N GLU A 224 4.89 11.42 27.20
CA GLU A 224 3.74 12.17 27.70
C GLU A 224 2.85 12.54 26.50
N PHE A 225 2.14 11.55 25.96
CA PHE A 225 1.42 11.70 24.70
C PHE A 225 0.19 12.61 24.80
N LYS A 226 -0.46 12.72 25.97
CA LYS A 226 -1.65 13.57 26.14
C LYS A 226 -1.24 15.04 26.15
N GLU A 227 -0.20 15.35 26.91
CA GLU A 227 0.41 16.67 27.04
C GLU A 227 1.02 17.11 25.70
N ALA A 228 1.61 16.16 24.93
CA ALA A 228 2.06 16.44 23.57
C ALA A 228 0.91 16.87 22.65
N VAL A 229 -0.25 16.19 22.72
CA VAL A 229 -1.43 16.56 21.93
C VAL A 229 -1.90 17.97 22.29
N GLU A 230 -1.99 18.32 23.57
CA GLU A 230 -2.40 19.66 24.00
C GLU A 230 -1.47 20.77 23.47
N GLU A 231 -0.15 20.54 23.47
CA GLU A 231 0.79 21.51 22.91
C GLU A 231 0.71 21.60 21.38
N TYR A 232 0.42 20.49 20.68
CA TYR A 232 0.14 20.53 19.25
C TYR A 232 -1.20 21.22 18.93
N ASP A 233 -2.22 21.05 19.76
CA ASP A 233 -3.52 21.73 19.62
C ASP A 233 -3.33 23.24 19.67
N LYS A 234 -2.62 23.74 20.70
CA LYS A 234 -2.26 25.16 20.82
C LYS A 234 -1.45 25.65 19.61
N SER A 235 -0.52 24.83 19.10
CA SER A 235 0.25 25.17 17.90
C SER A 235 -0.66 25.33 16.67
N LEU A 236 -1.62 24.42 16.48
CA LEU A 236 -2.52 24.41 15.33
C LEU A 236 -3.57 25.53 15.40
N GLU A 237 -4.03 25.89 16.59
CA GLU A 237 -4.89 27.07 16.81
C GLU A 237 -4.22 28.37 16.38
N LEU A 238 -2.91 28.50 16.60
CA LEU A 238 -2.14 29.68 16.18
C LEU A 238 -1.81 29.67 14.68
N TYR A 239 -1.27 28.54 14.19
CA TYR A 239 -0.87 28.40 12.78
C TYR A 239 -0.91 26.93 12.33
N PRO A 240 -1.91 26.55 11.52
CA PRO A 240 -2.03 25.20 10.98
C PRO A 240 -0.86 24.84 10.07
N THR A 241 -0.17 23.74 10.35
CA THR A 241 0.95 23.26 9.53
C THR A 241 0.86 21.75 9.33
N ALA A 242 1.23 21.28 8.12
CA ALA A 242 1.26 19.85 7.79
C ALA A 242 2.14 19.07 8.77
N ALA A 243 3.30 19.62 9.15
CA ALA A 243 4.20 19.00 10.13
C ALA A 243 3.55 18.81 11.51
N CYS A 244 2.77 19.78 11.99
CA CYS A 244 2.11 19.67 13.29
C CYS A 244 0.96 18.66 13.27
N TYR A 245 0.11 18.66 12.23
CA TYR A 245 -0.91 17.62 12.05
C TYR A 245 -0.30 16.22 12.02
N ASN A 246 0.81 16.06 11.30
CA ASN A 246 1.51 14.79 11.20
C ASN A 246 2.04 14.31 12.56
N ASN A 247 2.58 15.22 13.38
CA ASN A 247 3.10 14.92 14.72
C ASN A 247 1.99 14.65 15.73
N ARG A 248 0.86 15.35 15.64
CA ARG A 248 -0.33 15.09 16.46
C ARG A 248 -0.97 13.75 16.10
N ALA A 249 -1.04 13.39 14.82
CA ALA A 249 -1.53 12.10 14.35
C ALA A 249 -0.78 10.91 14.97
N ILE A 250 0.56 10.97 15.05
CA ILE A 250 1.32 9.88 15.69
C ILE A 250 1.12 9.83 17.21
N ALA A 251 0.92 10.96 17.87
CA ALA A 251 0.53 10.99 19.28
C ALA A 251 -0.84 10.33 19.49
N TYR A 252 -1.83 10.61 18.63
CA TYR A 252 -3.12 9.93 18.67
C TYR A 252 -3.02 8.42 18.41
N ILE A 253 -2.17 7.96 17.48
CA ILE A 253 -1.93 6.52 17.26
C ILE A 253 -1.37 5.88 18.54
N LYS A 254 -0.45 6.54 19.26
CA LYS A 254 0.08 6.05 20.54
C LYS A 254 -0.96 6.03 21.65
N LEU A 255 -1.91 6.94 21.63
CA LEU A 255 -3.07 6.98 22.51
C LEU A 255 -4.22 6.04 22.08
N GLN A 256 -4.04 5.25 21.00
CA GLN A 256 -5.07 4.37 20.42
C GLN A 256 -6.33 5.12 19.93
N ARG A 257 -6.21 6.43 19.67
CA ARG A 257 -7.28 7.30 19.13
C ARG A 257 -7.18 7.34 17.60
N TYR A 258 -7.49 6.22 16.96
CA TYR A 258 -7.21 6.04 15.52
C TYR A 258 -8.07 6.92 14.60
N GLY A 259 -9.33 7.19 14.96
CA GLY A 259 -10.22 8.04 14.16
C GLY A 259 -9.70 9.47 13.99
N GLU A 260 -9.21 10.07 15.08
CA GLU A 260 -8.64 11.42 15.06
C GLU A 260 -7.27 11.44 14.38
N ALA A 261 -6.48 10.38 14.53
CA ALA A 261 -5.23 10.25 13.79
C ALA A 261 -5.46 10.22 12.26
N ILE A 262 -6.51 9.55 11.80
CA ILE A 262 -6.88 9.53 10.37
C ILE A 262 -7.28 10.93 9.91
N ALA A 263 -8.12 11.63 10.68
CA ALA A 263 -8.54 12.99 10.36
C ALA A 263 -7.34 13.97 10.27
N ASP A 264 -6.38 13.87 11.19
CA ASP A 264 -5.16 14.67 11.15
C ASP A 264 -4.26 14.33 9.96
N CYS A 265 -4.16 13.04 9.61
CA CYS A 265 -3.44 12.66 8.40
C CYS A 265 -4.13 13.20 7.14
N ASP A 266 -5.46 13.23 7.10
CA ASP A 266 -6.21 13.82 5.98
C ASP A 266 -5.98 15.32 5.86
N GLN A 267 -5.96 16.06 6.97
CA GLN A 267 -5.59 17.48 6.96
C GLN A 267 -4.13 17.69 6.52
N CYS A 268 -3.21 16.82 6.94
CA CYS A 268 -1.83 16.87 6.50
C CYS A 268 -1.71 16.65 4.99
N LEU A 269 -2.43 15.66 4.44
CA LEU A 269 -2.43 15.35 3.00
C LEU A 269 -3.15 16.40 2.16
N ALA A 270 -4.13 17.10 2.72
CA ALA A 270 -4.76 18.25 2.06
C ALA A 270 -3.77 19.41 1.87
N LEU A 271 -2.84 19.60 2.80
CA LEU A 271 -1.76 20.60 2.70
C LEU A 271 -0.58 20.09 1.86
N GLU A 272 -0.19 18.84 2.04
CA GLU A 272 0.95 18.19 1.38
C GLU A 272 0.54 16.80 0.84
N PRO A 273 0.03 16.73 -0.40
CA PRO A 273 -0.51 15.48 -0.96
C PRO A 273 0.53 14.35 -1.10
N ALA A 274 1.79 14.72 -1.26
CA ALA A 274 2.91 13.78 -1.44
C ALA A 274 3.66 13.45 -0.13
N ASN A 275 3.10 13.79 1.03
CA ASN A 275 3.77 13.53 2.31
C ASN A 275 3.75 12.03 2.66
N LEU A 276 4.86 11.34 2.37
CA LEU A 276 5.05 9.91 2.64
C LEU A 276 4.79 9.53 4.11
N LYS A 277 5.20 10.39 5.06
CA LYS A 277 5.02 10.10 6.50
C LYS A 277 3.55 10.12 6.89
N ALA A 278 2.78 11.06 6.34
CA ALA A 278 1.35 11.15 6.58
C ALA A 278 0.60 9.96 5.97
N LEU A 279 0.92 9.56 4.74
CA LEU A 279 0.34 8.36 4.09
C LEU A 279 0.61 7.09 4.90
N LEU A 280 1.85 6.89 5.36
CA LEU A 280 2.24 5.75 6.19
C LEU A 280 1.49 5.73 7.52
N ARG A 281 1.39 6.87 8.21
CA ARG A 281 0.68 6.98 9.50
C ARG A 281 -0.82 6.77 9.34
N LYS A 282 -1.42 7.28 8.26
CA LYS A 282 -2.83 7.04 7.91
C LYS A 282 -3.08 5.55 7.67
N ALA A 283 -2.23 4.90 6.87
CA ALA A 283 -2.32 3.47 6.61
C ALA A 283 -2.21 2.66 7.93
N GLN A 284 -1.25 2.99 8.80
CA GLN A 284 -1.14 2.39 10.13
C GLN A 284 -2.41 2.59 10.97
N ALA A 285 -2.94 3.81 11.08
CA ALA A 285 -4.15 4.08 11.83
C ALA A 285 -5.37 3.31 11.28
N LEU A 286 -5.50 3.18 9.96
CA LEU A 286 -6.55 2.39 9.31
C LEU A 286 -6.38 0.88 9.57
N THR A 287 -5.15 0.36 9.63
CA THR A 287 -4.93 -1.04 10.00
C THR A 287 -5.39 -1.35 11.42
N PHE A 288 -5.19 -0.43 12.35
CA PHE A 288 -5.67 -0.59 13.73
C PHE A 288 -7.18 -0.33 13.87
N SER A 289 -7.79 0.44 12.97
CA SER A 289 -9.24 0.69 12.91
C SER A 289 -10.03 -0.40 12.15
N ASP A 290 -9.40 -1.55 11.87
CA ASP A 290 -9.95 -2.68 11.08
C ASP A 290 -10.36 -2.37 9.62
N ARG A 291 -10.05 -1.16 9.12
CA ARG A 291 -10.25 -0.76 7.71
C ARG A 291 -9.09 -1.22 6.83
N LYS A 292 -8.89 -2.54 6.78
CA LYS A 292 -7.72 -3.20 6.16
C LYS A 292 -7.60 -2.96 4.65
N ARG A 293 -8.72 -2.93 3.92
CA ARG A 293 -8.72 -2.74 2.46
C ARG A 293 -8.19 -1.35 2.06
N GLU A 294 -8.66 -0.32 2.75
CA GLU A 294 -8.21 1.05 2.51
C GLU A 294 -6.74 1.25 2.93
N ALA A 295 -6.34 0.65 4.06
CA ALA A 295 -4.94 0.66 4.47
C ALA A 295 -4.03 0.02 3.43
N TYR A 296 -4.45 -1.10 2.83
CA TYR A 296 -3.70 -1.79 1.78
C TYR A 296 -3.51 -0.89 0.55
N GLN A 297 -4.59 -0.22 0.10
CA GLN A 297 -4.52 0.71 -1.03
C GLN A 297 -3.54 1.85 -0.75
N LEU A 298 -3.57 2.45 0.44
CA LEU A 298 -2.64 3.51 0.81
C LEU A 298 -1.19 3.02 0.89
N TYR A 299 -0.92 1.84 1.43
CA TYR A 299 0.43 1.28 1.39
C TYR A 299 0.90 1.02 -0.05
N CYS A 300 0.01 0.58 -0.95
CA CYS A 300 0.33 0.47 -2.36
C CYS A 300 0.64 1.83 -3.00
N GLU A 301 -0.08 2.89 -2.64
CA GLU A 301 0.23 4.26 -3.07
C GLU A 301 1.59 4.73 -2.57
N VAL A 302 1.92 4.44 -1.31
CA VAL A 302 3.26 4.71 -0.77
C VAL A 302 4.33 3.97 -1.56
N LEU A 303 4.13 2.69 -1.89
CA LEU A 303 5.09 1.91 -2.70
C LEU A 303 5.21 2.41 -4.15
N ARG A 304 4.20 3.11 -4.69
CA ARG A 304 4.33 3.78 -5.99
C ARG A 304 5.24 4.99 -5.92
N LEU A 305 5.23 5.71 -4.80
CA LEU A 305 6.08 6.89 -4.58
C LEU A 305 7.49 6.50 -4.12
N ASP A 306 7.60 5.53 -3.23
CA ASP A 306 8.83 5.00 -2.65
C ASP A 306 8.79 3.45 -2.63
N PRO A 307 9.28 2.80 -3.69
CA PRO A 307 9.21 1.35 -3.83
C PRO A 307 9.99 0.56 -2.78
N GLU A 308 11.03 1.14 -2.17
CA GLU A 308 11.92 0.44 -1.24
C GLU A 308 11.52 0.60 0.23
N ASN A 309 10.38 1.25 0.51
CA ASN A 309 10.01 1.62 1.88
C ASN A 309 9.79 0.41 2.82
N PRO A 310 10.54 0.35 3.95
CA PRO A 310 10.40 -0.60 5.06
C PRO A 310 9.01 -1.10 5.40
N ILE A 311 8.27 -0.06 5.74
CA ILE A 311 7.05 -0.08 6.52
C ILE A 311 5.90 -0.40 5.58
N ALA A 312 5.94 0.12 4.35
CA ALA A 312 4.95 -0.19 3.34
C ALA A 312 5.08 -1.63 2.82
N LEU A 313 6.31 -2.14 2.61
CA LEU A 313 6.52 -3.54 2.21
C LEU A 313 6.04 -4.52 3.29
N SER A 314 6.43 -4.29 4.55
CA SER A 314 5.97 -5.13 5.66
C SER A 314 4.47 -5.00 5.92
N GLY A 315 3.91 -3.78 5.82
CA GLY A 315 2.49 -3.49 5.97
C GLY A 315 1.64 -4.16 4.89
N THR A 316 2.02 -4.04 3.62
CA THR A 316 1.32 -4.72 2.51
C THR A 316 1.40 -6.24 2.64
N ALA A 317 2.56 -6.80 3.00
CA ALA A 317 2.73 -8.24 3.18
C ALA A 317 1.85 -8.78 4.33
N ASN A 318 1.77 -8.06 5.46
CA ASN A 318 0.90 -8.44 6.57
C ASN A 318 -0.58 -8.37 6.19
N LEU A 319 -1.04 -7.25 5.62
CA LEU A 319 -2.43 -7.09 5.19
C LEU A 319 -2.84 -8.10 4.14
N ARG A 320 -1.94 -8.45 3.22
CA ARG A 320 -2.17 -9.47 2.20
C ARG A 320 -2.38 -10.88 2.78
N ARG A 321 -1.74 -11.21 3.90
CA ARG A 321 -2.02 -12.48 4.61
C ARG A 321 -3.40 -12.47 5.27
N GLN A 322 -3.86 -11.30 5.72
CA GLN A 322 -5.16 -11.15 6.37
C GLN A 322 -6.31 -11.07 5.37
N LEU A 323 -6.06 -10.51 4.18
CA LEU A 323 -7.06 -10.33 3.11
C LEU A 323 -6.92 -11.45 2.08
N THR A 324 -7.66 -12.53 2.27
CA THR A 324 -7.70 -13.68 1.34
C THR A 324 -8.37 -13.39 0.00
N ASP A 325 -9.17 -12.32 -0.05
CA ASP A 325 -9.92 -11.92 -1.25
C ASP A 325 -9.07 -11.17 -2.28
N LEU A 326 -7.85 -10.75 -1.91
CA LEU A 326 -7.02 -9.94 -2.79
C LEU A 326 -6.41 -10.80 -3.91
N PRO A 327 -6.36 -10.26 -5.15
CA PRO A 327 -5.77 -10.97 -6.27
C PRO A 327 -4.29 -11.25 -6.02
N PRO A 328 -3.73 -12.40 -6.47
CA PRO A 328 -2.33 -12.76 -6.29
C PRO A 328 -1.38 -11.66 -6.80
N PRO A 329 -0.12 -11.59 -6.31
CA PRO A 329 0.76 -10.46 -6.62
C PRO A 329 1.07 -10.35 -8.11
N ASN A 330 1.00 -11.49 -8.80
CA ASN A 330 1.27 -11.64 -10.22
C ASN A 330 -0.01 -11.51 -11.07
N ALA A 331 -1.17 -11.23 -10.45
CA ALA A 331 -2.41 -11.08 -11.21
C ALA A 331 -2.34 -9.82 -12.07
N ILE A 332 -2.47 -10.01 -13.37
CA ILE A 332 -2.58 -8.91 -14.32
C ILE A 332 -4.03 -8.43 -14.25
N ARG A 333 -4.22 -7.15 -13.87
CA ARG A 333 -5.52 -6.49 -13.99
C ARG A 333 -5.68 -6.04 -15.44
N MET A 334 -6.50 -6.75 -16.21
CA MET A 334 -6.90 -6.30 -17.53
C MET A 334 -7.70 -5.00 -17.38
N THR A 335 -7.18 -3.89 -17.90
CA THR A 335 -7.91 -2.64 -18.03
C THR A 335 -8.84 -2.79 -19.23
N ILE A 336 -10.14 -2.82 -18.99
CA ILE A 336 -11.14 -2.78 -20.06
C ILE A 336 -11.15 -1.34 -20.58
N GLU A 337 -10.43 -1.09 -21.68
CA GLU A 337 -10.62 0.11 -22.46
C GLU A 337 -11.87 -0.12 -23.32
N GLU A 338 -12.94 0.61 -23.05
CA GLU A 338 -14.07 0.71 -23.97
C GLU A 338 -13.57 1.42 -25.22
N VAL A 339 -13.07 0.64 -26.19
CA VAL A 339 -12.80 1.15 -27.53
C VAL A 339 -14.17 1.42 -28.14
N SER A 340 -14.59 2.69 -28.08
CA SER A 340 -15.68 3.17 -28.92
C SER A 340 -15.28 2.87 -30.36
N ASN A 341 -15.88 1.84 -30.95
CA ASN A 341 -15.82 1.56 -32.39
C ASN A 341 -16.59 2.65 -33.17
N ALA A 342 -16.31 3.92 -32.90
CA ALA A 342 -16.56 4.97 -33.85
C ALA A 342 -15.53 4.78 -34.95
N GLU A 343 -15.99 4.34 -36.12
CA GLU A 343 -15.19 4.32 -37.34
C GLU A 343 -14.39 5.63 -37.43
N PRO A 344 -13.07 5.60 -37.71
CA PRO A 344 -12.33 6.84 -37.85
C PRO A 344 -12.97 7.63 -38.99
N GLU A 345 -13.51 8.82 -38.71
CA GLU A 345 -13.95 9.75 -39.74
C GLU A 345 -12.75 10.00 -40.66
N ILE A 346 -12.73 9.34 -41.82
CA ILE A 346 -11.74 9.56 -42.85
C ILE A 346 -11.98 10.97 -43.37
N ASP A 347 -11.12 11.92 -43.01
CA ASP A 347 -11.17 13.28 -43.56
C ASP A 347 -10.76 13.26 -45.04
N PHE A 348 -11.74 13.03 -45.92
CA PHE A 348 -11.56 12.94 -47.38
C PHE A 348 -10.92 14.19 -47.99
N ARG A 349 -10.84 15.31 -47.26
CA ARG A 349 -10.15 16.53 -47.72
C ARG A 349 -8.63 16.35 -47.84
N GLN A 350 -8.03 15.46 -47.06
CA GLN A 350 -6.58 15.22 -47.09
C GLN A 350 -6.15 14.37 -48.31
N LEU A 351 -7.08 13.65 -48.93
CA LEU A 351 -6.83 12.81 -50.11
C LEU A 351 -6.86 13.60 -51.42
N VAL A 352 -7.40 14.82 -51.43
CA VAL A 352 -7.44 15.67 -52.62
C VAL A 352 -6.26 16.64 -52.61
N ARG A 353 -5.14 16.24 -53.21
CA ARG A 353 -4.07 17.20 -53.55
C ARG A 353 -4.46 17.93 -54.85
N PRO A 354 -4.72 19.24 -54.85
CA PRO A 354 -5.03 19.95 -56.08
C PRO A 354 -3.79 19.97 -56.99
N LYS A 355 -3.92 19.45 -58.22
CA LYS A 355 -2.87 19.58 -59.23
C LYS A 355 -2.61 21.06 -59.49
N LYS A 356 -1.36 21.51 -59.37
CA LYS A 356 -0.93 22.89 -59.67
C LYS A 356 -1.39 23.27 -61.09
N VAL A 357 -2.35 24.17 -61.19
CA VAL A 357 -2.77 24.76 -62.46
C VAL A 357 -1.67 25.73 -62.90
N ILE A 358 -0.99 25.44 -64.01
CA ILE A 358 -0.01 26.33 -64.63
C ILE A 358 -0.79 27.52 -65.22
N LYS A 359 -0.61 28.71 -64.65
CA LYS A 359 -1.41 29.92 -64.93
C LYS A 359 -1.23 30.51 -66.33
N ASP A 360 -0.28 30.00 -67.12
CA ASP A 360 0.16 30.65 -68.35
C ASP A 360 -0.58 30.19 -69.62
N LYS A 361 -1.64 29.38 -69.48
CA LYS A 361 -2.54 29.01 -70.60
C LYS A 361 -4.02 29.13 -70.24
N LEU A 362 -4.43 30.18 -69.53
CA LEU A 362 -5.86 30.47 -69.41
C LEU A 362 -6.41 30.96 -70.76
N PRO A 363 -7.49 30.36 -71.30
CA PRO A 363 -8.12 30.80 -72.54
C PRO A 363 -8.53 32.28 -72.48
N ASP A 364 -8.36 33.01 -73.59
CA ASP A 364 -8.62 34.45 -73.67
C ASP A 364 -10.06 34.87 -73.31
N SER A 365 -11.00 33.93 -73.38
CA SER A 365 -12.39 34.11 -72.92
C SER A 365 -12.49 34.42 -71.42
N ILE A 366 -11.62 33.85 -70.57
CA ILE A 366 -11.64 34.10 -69.12
C ILE A 366 -11.01 35.46 -68.78
N LYS A 367 -9.99 35.88 -69.54
CA LYS A 367 -9.40 37.23 -69.39
C LYS A 367 -10.40 38.32 -69.77
N ARG A 368 -11.23 38.08 -70.81
CA ARG A 368 -12.30 39.01 -71.19
C ARG A 368 -13.35 39.16 -70.07
N LEU A 369 -13.79 38.05 -69.47
CA LEU A 369 -14.73 38.08 -68.34
C LEU A 369 -14.19 38.82 -67.10
N GLN A 370 -12.89 38.72 -66.82
CA GLN A 370 -12.29 39.49 -65.72
C GLN A 370 -12.27 41.00 -66.01
N ASN A 371 -12.01 41.40 -67.26
CA ASN A 371 -12.06 42.81 -67.63
C ASN A 371 -13.51 43.35 -67.62
N ASP A 372 -14.48 42.54 -68.05
CA ASP A 372 -15.90 42.91 -68.06
C ASP A 372 -16.45 43.09 -66.63
N THR A 373 -16.05 42.24 -65.69
CA THR A 373 -16.45 42.39 -64.28
C THR A 373 -15.84 43.62 -63.62
N ILE A 374 -14.59 43.97 -63.93
CA ILE A 374 -13.95 45.19 -63.42
C ILE A 374 -14.64 46.45 -63.97
N THR A 375 -15.01 46.45 -65.25
CA THR A 375 -15.73 47.59 -65.85
C THR A 375 -17.14 47.77 -65.26
N LEU A 376 -17.87 46.67 -65.00
CA LEU A 376 -19.18 46.70 -64.33
C LEU A 376 -19.09 47.25 -62.90
N VAL A 377 -18.11 46.84 -62.12
CA VAL A 377 -17.90 47.35 -60.75
C VAL A 377 -17.59 48.85 -60.77
N ARG A 378 -16.79 49.32 -61.74
CA ARG A 378 -16.47 50.74 -61.89
C ARG A 378 -17.69 51.58 -62.27
N GLN A 379 -18.52 51.10 -63.19
CA GLN A 379 -19.78 51.76 -63.56
C GLN A 379 -20.76 51.84 -62.39
N HIS A 380 -20.83 50.80 -61.56
CA HIS A 380 -21.68 50.80 -60.37
C HIS A 380 -21.19 51.79 -59.29
N ALA A 381 -19.86 51.89 -59.11
CA ALA A 381 -19.27 52.86 -58.19
C ALA A 381 -19.52 54.32 -58.63
N GLU A 382 -19.40 54.61 -59.93
CA GLU A 382 -19.73 55.93 -60.48
C GLU A 382 -21.23 56.26 -60.36
N ALA A 383 -22.12 55.27 -60.45
CA ALA A 383 -23.56 55.45 -60.25
C ALA A 383 -23.94 55.74 -58.79
N LEU A 384 -23.21 55.17 -57.82
CA LEU A 384 -23.38 55.47 -56.39
C LEU A 384 -22.87 56.87 -56.04
N ALA A 385 -21.71 57.27 -56.57
CA ALA A 385 -21.18 58.62 -56.35
C ALA A 385 -22.10 59.73 -56.89
N LYS A 386 -22.91 59.46 -57.92
CA LYS A 386 -23.94 60.38 -58.43
C LYS A 386 -25.23 60.42 -57.60
N ARG A 387 -25.47 59.44 -56.73
CA ARG A 387 -26.64 59.40 -55.81
C ARG A 387 -26.39 60.17 -54.53
N ASP A 388 -25.15 60.23 -54.05
CA ASP A 388 -24.80 60.87 -52.78
C ASP A 388 -24.66 62.42 -52.85
N THR A 389 -24.77 63.03 -54.03
CA THR A 389 -24.74 64.49 -54.20
C THR A 389 -26.11 65.16 -54.18
N LYS A 390 -27.19 64.42 -53.93
CA LYS A 390 -28.56 64.97 -53.79
C LYS A 390 -28.90 65.14 -52.31
N GLU A 391 -28.75 66.37 -51.82
CA GLU A 391 -29.02 66.80 -50.44
C GLU A 391 -30.39 66.34 -49.92
N MET A 392 -30.45 65.85 -48.68
CA MET A 392 -31.70 65.59 -47.97
C MET A 392 -31.65 66.20 -46.57
N THR A 393 -32.41 67.28 -46.45
CA THR A 393 -32.72 68.07 -45.25
C THR A 393 -33.37 67.22 -44.16
N LEU A 394 -32.87 67.34 -42.94
CA LEU A 394 -33.42 66.76 -41.71
C LEU A 394 -34.72 67.46 -41.30
N THR A 395 -35.78 66.69 -41.07
CA THR A 395 -36.89 67.08 -40.20
C THR A 395 -37.20 65.97 -39.21
N THR A 396 -37.15 66.35 -37.93
CA THR A 396 -37.35 65.54 -36.73
C THR A 396 -38.79 65.65 -36.24
N GLU A 397 -39.53 64.54 -36.16
CA GLU A 397 -40.69 64.40 -35.27
C GLU A 397 -40.84 62.93 -34.85
N PRO A 398 -40.98 62.63 -33.54
CA PRO A 398 -41.56 61.38 -33.04
C PRO A 398 -42.98 61.66 -32.49
N PRO A 399 -43.68 60.69 -31.86
CA PRO A 399 -43.93 59.28 -32.16
C PRO A 399 -45.46 59.05 -32.26
N ARG A 400 -45.95 57.80 -32.43
CA ARG A 400 -46.98 57.17 -31.56
C ARG A 400 -47.61 55.89 -32.14
N ARG A 401 -47.89 55.01 -31.18
CA ARG A 401 -48.75 53.82 -31.15
C ARG A 401 -49.93 53.81 -32.12
N SER A 402 -50.22 52.64 -32.69
CA SER A 402 -51.55 52.02 -32.54
C SER A 402 -51.50 50.54 -32.92
N THR A 403 -51.91 49.69 -32.01
CA THR A 403 -52.57 48.42 -32.33
C THR A 403 -53.95 48.75 -32.94
N PRO A 404 -54.50 47.84 -33.75
CA PRO A 404 -55.88 47.45 -33.49
C PRO A 404 -56.10 45.94 -33.59
N LEU A 405 -56.75 45.40 -32.56
CA LEU A 405 -57.78 44.38 -32.73
C LEU A 405 -58.98 45.07 -33.39
N ILE A 406 -59.69 44.38 -34.29
CA ILE A 406 -61.16 44.20 -34.25
C ILE A 406 -61.58 43.24 -35.37
N GLU A 407 -62.55 42.41 -34.99
CA GLU A 407 -63.31 41.41 -35.73
C GLU A 407 -64.06 41.99 -36.94
N GLU A 408 -64.26 41.15 -37.96
CA GLU A 408 -65.57 40.76 -38.53
C GLU A 408 -65.39 40.24 -39.97
N LEU A 409 -65.47 38.91 -40.12
CA LEU A 409 -66.34 38.15 -41.05
C LEU A 409 -65.97 36.66 -41.02
#